data_AF-U5QNT4-F1
#
_entry.id   AF-U5QNT4-F1
#
_cell.length_a   1.000
_cell.length_b   1.000
_cell.length_c   1.000
_cell.angle_alpha   90.00
_cell.angle_beta   90.00
_cell.angle_gamma   90.00
#
_symmetry.space_group_name_H-M   'P 1'
#
loop_
_entity.id
_entity.type
_entity.pdbx_description
1 polymer ?
#
loop_
_entity_poly.entity_id
_entity_poly.type
_entity_poly.pdbx_seq_one_letter_code
_entity_poly.pdbx_strand_id
1 'polypeptide(L)'
;MDERTKKLLGGALIAAIGVGFIGWSWYNRQSQGSFYIRTSIFGPAALVLGLALLFVPGYREERRGRGEDISALSGLQLVTARWWFILALALALGLLNLFLLTYL
;
A
#
# COMPACT_ATOMS: atom_id res chain seq x y z
N MET A 1 -10.67 -18.84 -10.72
CA MET A 1 -10.81 -17.49 -10.12
C MET A 1 -10.18 -16.48 -11.05
N ASP A 2 -10.94 -15.49 -11.52
CA ASP A 2 -10.48 -14.46 -12.46
C ASP A 2 -9.36 -13.58 -11.84
N GLU A 3 -8.48 -13.03 -12.69
CA GLU A 3 -7.37 -12.14 -12.30
C GLU A 3 -7.88 -10.91 -11.56
N ARG A 4 -9.04 -10.38 -11.96
CA ARG A 4 -9.71 -9.28 -11.27
C ARG A 4 -10.10 -9.66 -9.84
N THR A 5 -10.68 -10.84 -9.63
CA THR A 5 -11.09 -11.32 -8.31
C THR A 5 -9.87 -11.55 -7.40
N LYS A 6 -8.77 -12.10 -7.95
CA LYS A 6 -7.51 -12.24 -7.21
C LYS A 6 -6.96 -10.89 -6.76
N LYS A 7 -6.97 -9.88 -7.65
CA LYS A 7 -6.55 -8.51 -7.32
C LYS A 7 -7.37 -7.92 -6.19
N LEU A 8 -8.70 -8.04 -6.26
CA LEU A 8 -9.60 -7.48 -5.26
C LEU A 8 -9.44 -8.18 -3.90
N LEU A 9 -9.39 -9.51 -3.87
CA LEU A 9 -9.19 -10.26 -2.63
C LEU A 9 -7.81 -9.99 -2.01
N GLY A 10 -6.77 -9.92 -2.85
CA GLY A 10 -5.42 -9.55 -2.42
C GLY A 10 -5.38 -8.13 -1.85
N GLY A 11 -6.01 -7.17 -2.52
CA GLY A 11 -6.12 -5.78 -2.06
C GLY A 11 -6.86 -5.67 -0.73
N ALA A 12 -8.00 -6.34 -0.59
CA ALA A 12 -8.77 -6.37 0.66
C ALA A 12 -7.97 -6.98 1.81
N LEU A 13 -7.28 -8.11 1.57
CA LEU A 13 -6.46 -8.77 2.58
C LEU A 13 -5.31 -7.86 3.03
N ILE A 14 -4.59 -7.24 2.08
CA ILE A 14 -3.48 -6.32 2.38
C ILE A 14 -4.00 -5.10 3.17
N ALA A 15 -5.16 -4.55 2.79
CA ALA A 15 -5.76 -3.43 3.50
C ALA A 15 -6.13 -3.81 4.94
N ALA A 16 -6.74 -4.97 5.15
CA ALA A 16 -7.11 -5.47 6.47
C ALA A 16 -5.88 -5.68 7.37
N ILE A 17 -4.81 -6.27 6.83
CA ILE A 17 -3.52 -6.41 7.54
C ILE A 17 -2.96 -5.03 7.91
N GLY A 18 -3.04 -4.05 6.99
CA GLY A 18 -2.63 -2.68 7.23
C GLY A 18 -3.36 -2.04 8.41
N VAL A 19 -4.69 -2.14 8.45
CA VAL A 19 -5.50 -1.68 9.59
C VAL A 19 -5.08 -2.36 10.89
N GLY A 20 -4.89 -3.69 10.87
CA GLY A 20 -4.45 -4.45 12.03
C GLY A 20 -3.11 -3.98 12.58
N PHE A 21 -2.12 -3.75 11.72
CA PHE A 21 -0.79 -3.25 12.12
C PHE A 21 -0.83 -1.81 12.65
N ILE A 22 -1.69 -0.94 12.10
CA ILE A 22 -1.88 0.41 12.63
C ILE A 22 -2.46 0.30 14.05
N GLY A 23 -3.58 -0.40 14.21
CA GLY A 23 -4.24 -0.57 15.50
C GLY A 23 -3.32 -1.19 16.56
N TRP A 24 -2.58 -2.24 16.19
CA TRP A 24 -1.61 -2.90 17.05
C TRP A 24 -0.46 -1.98 17.49
N SER A 25 0.09 -1.19 16.55
CA SER A 25 1.19 -0.25 16.85
C SER A 25 0.74 0.81 17.86
N TRP A 26 -0.45 1.38 17.68
CA TRP A 26 -1.04 2.35 18.60
C TRP A 26 -1.41 1.73 19.95
N TYR A 27 -1.99 0.53 19.95
CA TYR A 27 -2.29 -0.19 21.18
C TYR A 27 -1.03 -0.45 22.02
N ASN A 28 0.05 -0.93 21.41
CA ASN A 28 1.31 -1.16 22.15
C ASN A 28 1.92 0.15 22.66
N ARG A 29 1.89 1.21 21.85
CA ARG A 29 2.39 2.53 22.28
C ARG A 29 1.68 3.01 23.54
N GLN A 30 0.36 2.88 23.60
CA GLN A 30 -0.44 3.33 24.74
C GLN A 30 -0.38 2.38 25.95
N SER A 31 -0.36 1.07 25.73
CA SER A 31 -0.40 0.07 26.81
C SER A 31 0.98 -0.26 27.41
N GLN A 32 2.03 -0.24 26.59
CA GLN A 32 3.37 -0.70 26.96
C GLN A 32 4.44 0.40 26.82
N GLY A 33 4.06 1.59 26.36
CA GLY A 33 4.99 2.70 26.11
C GLY A 33 5.94 2.47 24.93
N SER A 34 5.84 1.34 24.23
CA SER A 34 6.76 0.93 23.16
C SER A 34 6.02 0.44 21.92
N PHE A 35 6.67 0.46 20.76
CA PHE A 35 6.10 -0.04 19.51
C PHE A 35 7.20 -0.49 18.55
N TYR A 36 6.84 -1.28 17.54
CA TYR A 36 7.78 -1.73 16.52
C TYR A 36 7.81 -0.76 15.34
N ILE A 37 8.98 -0.18 15.06
CA ILE A 37 9.19 0.77 13.94
C ILE A 37 8.78 0.15 12.59
N ARG A 38 8.99 -1.16 12.40
CA ARG A 38 8.61 -1.84 11.16
C ARG A 38 7.10 -1.83 10.97
N THR A 39 6.32 -2.20 12.00
CA THR A 39 4.85 -2.27 11.88
C THR A 39 4.23 -0.89 11.76
N SER A 40 4.83 0.14 12.38
CA SER A 40 4.34 1.51 12.27
C SER A 40 4.47 2.08 10.86
N ILE A 41 5.51 1.72 10.11
CA ILE A 41 5.67 2.13 8.71
C ILE A 41 4.84 1.24 7.78
N PHE A 42 4.94 -0.09 7.93
CA PHE A 42 4.31 -1.04 7.01
C PHE A 42 2.78 -1.06 7.11
N GLY A 43 2.19 -0.77 8.27
CA GLY A 43 0.74 -0.76 8.44
C GLY A 43 0.04 0.24 7.50
N PRO A 44 0.34 1.55 7.59
CA PRO A 44 -0.21 2.56 6.68
C PRO A 44 0.16 2.30 5.22
N ALA A 45 1.40 1.89 4.94
CA ALA A 45 1.81 1.59 3.57
C ALA A 45 0.99 0.44 2.96
N ALA A 46 0.79 -0.65 3.73
CA ALA A 46 -0.06 -1.75 3.33
C ALA A 46 -1.52 -1.30 3.15
N LEU A 47 -2.06 -0.48 4.05
CA LEU A 47 -3.42 0.03 3.91
C LEU A 47 -3.60 0.79 2.59
N VAL A 48 -2.70 1.73 2.27
CA VAL A 48 -2.76 2.52 1.04
C VAL A 48 -2.64 1.62 -0.20
N LEU A 49 -1.69 0.68 -0.20
CA LEU A 49 -1.51 -0.25 -1.32
C LEU A 49 -2.70 -1.19 -1.50
N GLY A 50 -3.26 -1.70 -0.40
CA GLY A 50 -4.45 -2.54 -0.42
C GLY A 50 -5.66 -1.81 -0.99
N LEU A 51 -5.90 -0.57 -0.55
CA LEU A 51 -6.96 0.29 -1.10
C LEU A 51 -6.71 0.63 -2.57
N ALA A 52 -5.47 0.92 -2.96
CA ALA A 52 -5.12 1.16 -4.35
C ALA A 52 -5.43 -0.05 -5.23
N LEU A 53 -5.12 -1.27 -4.80
CA LEU A 53 -5.44 -2.49 -5.54
C LEU A 53 -6.96 -2.71 -5.69
N LEU A 54 -7.75 -2.28 -4.71
CA LEU A 54 -9.21 -2.37 -4.75
C LEU A 54 -9.84 -1.39 -5.74
N PHE A 55 -9.38 -0.14 -5.73
CA PHE A 55 -10.06 0.95 -6.44
C PHE A 55 -9.38 1.40 -7.73
N VAL A 56 -8.09 1.09 -7.92
CA VAL A 56 -7.29 1.58 -9.04
C VAL A 56 -7.01 0.45 -10.04
N PRO A 57 -7.10 0.70 -11.35
CA PRO A 57 -6.63 -0.24 -12.35
C PRO A 57 -5.14 -0.54 -12.14
N GLY A 58 -4.74 -1.80 -12.35
CA GLY A 58 -3.33 -2.19 -12.27
C GLY A 58 -2.49 -1.45 -13.32
N TYR A 59 -1.21 -1.24 -13.07
CA TYR A 59 -0.31 -0.52 -14.00
C TYR A 59 -0.31 -1.12 -15.42
N ARG A 60 -0.42 -2.46 -15.54
CA ARG A 60 -0.60 -3.13 -16.85
C ARG A 60 -1.97 -2.89 -17.46
N GLU A 61 -3.02 -2.87 -16.65
CA GLU A 61 -4.40 -2.59 -17.11
C GLU A 61 -4.49 -1.16 -17.66
N GLU A 62 -3.87 -0.19 -16.98
CA GLU A 62 -3.81 1.21 -17.43
C GLU A 62 -3.10 1.36 -18.78
N ARG A 63 -1.94 0.71 -18.95
CA ARG A 63 -1.18 0.78 -20.20
C ARG A 63 -1.86 0.06 -21.36
N ARG A 64 -2.48 -1.12 -21.11
CA ARG A 64 -3.30 -1.80 -22.13
C ARG A 64 -4.48 -0.93 -22.56
N GLY A 65 -5.14 -0.26 -21.60
CA GLY A 65 -6.24 0.66 -21.89
C GLY A 65 -5.84 1.88 -22.72
N ARG A 66 -4.55 2.24 -22.74
CA ARG A 66 -3.98 3.30 -23.57
C ARG A 66 -3.48 2.83 -24.94
N GLY A 67 -3.53 1.52 -25.21
CA GLY A 67 -2.98 0.94 -26.44
C GLY A 67 -1.45 0.93 -26.49
N GLU A 68 -0.77 1.07 -25.35
CA GLU A 68 0.71 1.00 -25.29
C GLU A 68 1.19 -0.45 -25.49
N ASP A 69 2.26 -0.65 -26.27
CA ASP A 69 2.91 -1.95 -26.37
C ASP A 69 3.74 -2.24 -25.11
N ILE A 70 3.22 -3.15 -24.29
CA ILE A 70 3.81 -3.55 -23.02
C ILE A 70 4.98 -4.52 -23.21
N SER A 71 5.08 -5.18 -24.37
CA SER A 71 6.11 -6.20 -24.62
C SER A 71 7.53 -5.63 -24.62
N ALA A 72 7.67 -4.35 -24.99
CA ALA A 72 8.94 -3.63 -24.97
C ALA A 72 9.30 -3.04 -23.58
N LEU A 73 8.37 -3.02 -22.62
CA LEU A 73 8.55 -2.39 -21.31
C LEU A 73 8.98 -3.42 -20.26
N SER A 74 10.07 -3.14 -19.52
CA SER A 74 10.56 -4.01 -18.46
C SER A 74 10.86 -3.28 -17.15
N GLY A 75 10.76 -4.00 -16.03
CA GLY A 75 11.09 -3.49 -14.69
C GLY A 75 10.28 -2.26 -14.28
N LEU A 76 10.98 -1.21 -13.84
CA LEU A 76 10.38 0.05 -13.37
C LEU A 76 9.65 0.82 -14.46
N GLN A 77 9.97 0.59 -15.74
CA GLN A 77 9.31 1.26 -16.87
C GLN A 77 7.84 0.83 -17.00
N LEU A 78 7.43 -0.28 -16.38
CA LEU A 78 6.04 -0.73 -16.36
C LEU A 78 5.16 0.12 -15.43
N VAL A 79 5.74 0.70 -14.38
CA VAL A 79 5.00 1.45 -13.35
C VAL A 79 4.50 2.76 -13.96
N THR A 80 3.21 3.06 -13.81
CA THR A 80 2.63 4.31 -14.30
C THR A 80 2.84 5.42 -13.29
N ALA A 81 2.74 6.68 -13.74
CA ALA A 81 2.84 7.85 -12.85
C ALA A 81 1.86 7.78 -11.66
N ARG A 82 0.65 7.23 -11.87
CA ARG A 82 -0.34 7.04 -10.80
C ARG A 82 0.16 6.06 -9.75
N TRP A 83 0.74 4.93 -10.16
CA TRP A 83 1.30 3.95 -9.23
C TRP A 83 2.54 4.48 -8.51
N TRP A 84 3.36 5.32 -9.15
CA TRP A 84 4.43 6.06 -8.46
C TRP A 84 3.89 6.99 -7.38
N PHE A 85 2.81 7.73 -7.67
CA PHE A 85 2.17 8.59 -6.68
C PHE A 85 1.61 7.79 -5.50
N ILE A 86 0.96 6.66 -5.76
CA ILE A 86 0.43 5.76 -4.72
C ILE A 86 1.57 5.22 -3.84
N LEU A 87 2.70 4.81 -4.43
CA LEU A 87 3.87 4.35 -3.69
C LEU A 87 4.46 5.45 -2.81
N ALA A 88 4.58 6.67 -3.34
CA ALA A 88 5.07 7.82 -2.59
C ALA A 88 4.14 8.16 -1.43
N LEU A 89 2.81 8.13 -1.65
CA LEU A 89 1.80 8.35 -0.63
C LEU A 89 1.84 7.27 0.46
N ALA A 90 2.00 5.99 0.08
CA ALA A 90 2.13 4.88 1.02
C ALA A 90 3.34 5.06 1.94
N LEU A 91 4.48 5.46 1.38
CA LEU A 91 5.69 5.75 2.15
C LEU A 91 5.49 6.97 3.07
N ALA A 92 4.92 8.06 2.55
CA ALA A 92 4.68 9.28 3.31
C ALA A 92 3.77 9.03 4.52
N LEU A 93 2.70 8.27 4.35
CA LEU A 93 1.79 7.91 5.45
C LEU A 93 2.42 6.94 6.45
N GLY A 94 3.27 6.01 6.00
CA GLY A 94 4.05 5.15 6.89
C GLY A 94 5.01 5.96 7.76
N LEU A 95 5.73 6.92 7.17
CA LEU A 95 6.63 7.81 7.90
C LEU A 95 5.88 8.77 8.83
N LEU A 96 4.73 9.29 8.40
CA LEU A 96 3.87 10.12 9.24
C LEU A 96 3.38 9.34 10.47
N ASN A 97 2.92 8.11 10.30
CA ASN A 97 2.48 7.28 11.44
C ASN A 97 3.63 6.96 12.39
N LEU A 98 4.83 6.68 11.88
CA LEU A 98 6.02 6.54 12.70
C LEU A 98 6.28 7.81 13.52
N PHE A 99 6.29 8.97 12.86
CA PHE A 99 6.47 10.27 13.52
C PHE A 99 5.44 10.46 14.64
N LEU A 100 4.15 10.24 14.34
CA LEU A 100 3.09 10.37 15.32
C LEU A 100 3.28 9.44 16.52
N LEU A 101 3.61 8.16 16.31
CA LEU A 101 3.86 7.21 17.39
C LEU A 101 5.12 7.55 18.23
N THR A 102 6.10 8.23 17.64
CA THR A 102 7.30 8.68 18.35
C THR A 102 7.02 9.87 19.27
N TYR A 103 6.15 10.80 18.86
CA TYR A 103 5.95 12.07 19.56
C TYR A 103 4.63 12.19 20.33
N LEU A 104 3.66 11.32 20.07
CA LEU A 104 2.41 11.18 20.82
C LEU A 104 2.49 9.96 21.75
#